data_AF-A0A7V9Q219-F1
#
_entry.id   AF-A0A7V9Q219-F1
#
_cell.length_a   1.000
_cell.length_b   1.000
_cell.length_c   1.000
_cell.angle_alpha   90.00
_cell.angle_beta   90.00
_cell.angle_gamma   90.00
#
_symmetry.space_group_name_H-M   'P 1'
#
loop_
_entity.id
_entity.type
_entity.pdbx_description
1 polymer ?
#
loop_
_entity_poly.entity_id
_entity_poly.type
_entity_poly.pdbx_seq_one_letter_code
_entity_poly.pdbx_strand_id
1 'polypeptide(L)'
;MSWRSHAENQAGVLMDDRRAHNHERDRQTVLDLIPSMQSWSPAVTTEELLKTVHLPRHRVLMLLHELHADGLAVEAGGRWRRSRGV
;
A
#
# COMPACT_ATOMS: atom_id res chain seq x y z
N MET A 1 17.76 21.65 32.48
CA MET A 1 17.64 21.22 31.07
C MET A 1 17.39 19.71 31.08
N SER A 2 16.20 19.29 30.65
CA SER A 2 15.68 17.93 30.86
C SER A 2 16.09 17.01 29.70
N TRP A 3 17.02 16.09 29.96
CA TRP A 3 17.49 15.10 28.99
C TRP A 3 16.42 14.05 28.61
N ARG A 4 15.31 13.96 29.36
CA ARG A 4 14.21 13.03 29.11
C ARG A 4 13.39 13.39 27.88
N SER A 5 13.11 14.68 27.66
CA SER A 5 12.29 15.12 26.52
C SER A 5 12.96 14.92 25.16
N HIS A 6 14.29 14.86 25.11
CA HIS A 6 15.03 14.61 23.87
C HIS A 6 15.01 13.13 23.46
N ALA A 7 15.10 12.22 24.45
CA ALA A 7 15.05 10.79 24.20
C ALA A 7 13.64 10.31 23.81
N GLU A 8 12.59 10.88 24.45
CA GLU A 8 11.19 10.57 24.11
C GLU A 8 10.81 11.10 22.72
N ASN A 9 11.31 12.28 22.33
CA ASN A 9 11.12 12.81 20.97
C ASN A 9 11.85 11.96 19.93
N GLN A 10 13.10 11.53 20.17
CA GLN A 10 13.81 10.68 19.22
C GLN A 10 13.14 9.31 19.05
N ALA A 11 12.66 8.71 20.14
CA ALA A 11 11.92 7.45 20.07
C ALA A 11 10.59 7.60 19.31
N GLY A 12 9.87 8.71 19.52
CA GLY A 12 8.65 9.03 18.77
C GLY A 12 8.89 9.17 17.27
N VAL A 13 9.93 9.92 16.88
CA VAL A 13 10.30 10.11 15.47
C VAL A 13 10.72 8.79 14.80
N LEU A 14 11.59 8.00 15.45
CA LEU A 14 12.03 6.69 14.94
C LEU A 14 10.86 5.70 14.75
N MET A 15 9.86 5.73 15.63
CA MET A 15 8.68 4.88 15.50
C MET A 15 7.76 5.31 14.36
N ASP A 16 7.65 6.61 14.11
CA ASP A 16 6.85 7.17 13.01
C ASP A 16 7.47 6.84 11.65
N ASP A 17 8.79 7.04 11.51
CA ASP A 17 9.56 6.66 10.32
C ASP A 17 9.40 5.16 10.00
N ARG A 18 9.48 4.30 11.01
CA ARG A 18 9.30 2.86 10.82
C ARG A 18 7.89 2.51 10.37
N ARG A 19 6.86 3.19 10.89
CA ARG A 19 5.47 2.98 10.48
C ARG A 19 5.25 3.41 9.03
N ALA A 20 5.76 4.58 8.66
CA ALA A 20 5.71 5.08 7.29
C ALA A 20 6.41 4.14 6.32
N HIS A 21 7.60 3.64 6.68
CA HIS A 21 8.34 2.70 5.86
C HIS A 21 7.60 1.37 5.65
N ASN A 22 7.02 0.81 6.73
CA ASN A 22 6.22 -0.41 6.61
C ASN A 22 4.95 -0.19 5.76
N HIS A 23 4.32 0.98 5.90
CA HIS A 23 3.16 1.33 5.09
C HIS A 23 3.52 1.40 3.60
N GLU A 24 4.61 2.08 3.24
CA GLU A 24 5.02 2.19 1.85
C GLU A 24 5.44 0.83 1.27
N ARG A 25 6.10 -0.02 2.07
CA ARG A 25 6.43 -1.39 1.65
C ARG A 25 5.16 -2.22 1.39
N ASP A 26 4.17 -2.14 2.28
CA ASP A 26 2.90 -2.84 2.11
C ASP A 26 2.18 -2.33 0.85
N ARG A 27 2.16 -1.01 0.66
CA ARG A 27 1.57 -0.33 -0.50
C ARG A 27 2.21 -0.80 -1.80
N GLN A 28 3.54 -0.84 -1.85
CA GLN A 28 4.29 -1.33 -3.02
C GLN A 28 4.01 -2.83 -3.27
N THR A 29 3.92 -3.64 -2.21
CA THR A 29 3.61 -5.06 -2.33
C THR A 29 2.23 -5.28 -2.96
N VAL A 30 1.21 -4.52 -2.51
CA VAL A 30 -0.13 -4.58 -3.11
C VAL A 30 -0.09 -4.11 -4.56
N LEU A 31 0.62 -3.00 -4.84
CA LEU A 31 0.76 -2.48 -6.20
C LEU A 31 1.41 -3.48 -7.15
N ASP A 32 2.45 -4.20 -6.72
CA ASP A 32 3.18 -5.23 -7.49
C ASP A 32 2.38 -6.46 -7.86
N LEU A 33 1.32 -6.74 -7.10
CA LEU A 33 0.37 -7.80 -7.44
C LEU A 33 -0.73 -7.32 -8.40
N ILE A 34 -0.89 -6.01 -8.61
CA ILE A 34 -1.85 -5.46 -9.57
C ILE A 34 -1.22 -5.47 -10.97
N PRO A 35 -1.79 -6.22 -11.93
CA PRO A 35 -1.25 -6.32 -13.27
C PRO A 35 -1.18 -4.97 -13.99
N SER A 36 -0.04 -4.73 -14.64
CA SER A 36 0.13 -3.58 -15.52
C SER A 36 -0.86 -3.59 -16.67
N MET A 37 -1.38 -2.42 -17.05
CA MET A 37 -2.15 -2.25 -18.30
C MET A 37 -1.39 -2.70 -19.55
N GLN A 38 -0.05 -2.74 -19.50
CA GLN A 38 0.80 -3.21 -20.60
C GLN A 38 1.03 -4.73 -20.59
N SER A 39 0.66 -5.40 -19.50
CA SER A 39 0.76 -6.84 -19.41
C SER A 39 -0.42 -7.49 -20.13
N TRP A 40 -0.16 -8.61 -20.79
CA TRP A 40 -1.20 -9.50 -21.31
C TRP A 40 -1.96 -10.19 -20.16
N SER A 41 -1.49 -10.04 -18.92
CA SER A 41 -2.12 -10.57 -17.72
C SER A 41 -3.52 -9.98 -17.49
N PRO A 42 -4.51 -10.83 -17.14
CA PRO A 42 -5.86 -10.38 -16.83
C PRO A 42 -5.86 -9.52 -15.56
N ALA A 43 -6.84 -8.61 -15.45
CA ALA A 43 -7.05 -7.81 -14.24
C ALA A 43 -7.34 -8.69 -13.03
N VAL A 44 -6.86 -8.28 -11.86
CA VAL A 44 -6.93 -9.06 -10.60
C VAL A 44 -8.10 -8.62 -9.74
N THR A 45 -8.80 -9.55 -9.10
CA THR A 45 -9.86 -9.21 -8.14
C THR A 45 -9.28 -8.91 -6.75
N THR A 46 -10.04 -8.19 -5.92
CA THR A 46 -9.69 -7.99 -4.51
C THR A 46 -9.53 -9.32 -3.77
N GLU A 47 -10.34 -10.34 -4.08
CA GLU A 47 -10.24 -11.65 -3.44
C GLU A 47 -8.92 -12.38 -3.78
N GLU A 48 -8.48 -12.31 -5.03
CA GLU A 48 -7.18 -12.84 -5.44
C GLU A 48 -6.04 -12.12 -4.72
N LEU A 49 -6.09 -10.79 -4.63
CA LEU A 49 -5.11 -10.01 -3.87
C LEU A 49 -5.07 -10.41 -2.39
N LEU A 50 -6.24 -10.61 -1.77
CA LEU A 50 -6.33 -11.05 -0.36
C LEU A 50 -5.78 -12.45 -0.12
N LYS A 51 -5.79 -13.33 -1.14
CA LYS A 51 -5.20 -14.68 -1.06
C LYS A 51 -3.68 -14.65 -1.22
N THR A 52 -3.16 -13.71 -2.01
CA THR A 52 -1.73 -13.63 -2.33
C THR A 52 -0.95 -12.76 -1.33
N VAL A 53 -1.56 -11.68 -0.84
CA VAL A 53 -0.91 -10.76 0.09
C VAL A 53 -1.13 -11.21 1.54
N HIS A 54 -0.03 -11.37 2.29
CA HIS A 54 -0.07 -11.71 3.71
C HIS A 54 -0.35 -10.49 4.60
N LEU A 55 -1.40 -9.74 4.29
CA LEU A 55 -1.84 -8.58 5.05
C LEU A 55 -3.30 -8.74 5.51
N PRO A 56 -3.68 -8.09 6.62
CA PRO A 56 -5.07 -8.06 7.05
C PRO A 56 -6.00 -7.47 5.97
N ARG A 57 -7.20 -8.02 5.82
CA ARG A 57 -8.19 -7.58 4.82
C ARG A 57 -8.40 -6.06 4.79
N HIS A 58 -8.60 -5.45 5.96
CA HIS A 58 -8.82 -4.01 6.08
C HIS A 58 -7.65 -3.20 5.51
N ARG A 59 -6.41 -3.69 5.69
CA ARG A 59 -5.20 -3.02 5.24
C ARG A 59 -5.04 -3.11 3.73
N VAL A 60 -5.34 -4.26 3.13
CA VAL A 60 -5.36 -4.41 1.67
C VAL A 60 -6.39 -3.48 1.03
N LEU A 61 -7.61 -3.43 1.58
CA LEU A 61 -8.67 -2.56 1.06
C LEU A 61 -8.28 -1.08 1.16
N MET A 62 -7.75 -0.65 2.31
CA MET A 62 -7.25 0.71 2.49
C MET A 62 -6.17 1.06 1.45
N LEU A 63 -5.16 0.20 1.28
CA LEU A 63 -4.09 0.41 0.32
C LEU A 63 -4.60 0.44 -1.13
N LEU A 64 -5.60 -0.37 -1.49
CA LEU A 64 -6.22 -0.31 -2.81
C LEU A 64 -6.93 1.01 -3.06
N HIS A 65 -7.64 1.54 -2.06
CA HIS A 65 -8.25 2.86 -2.14
C HIS A 65 -7.22 4.00 -2.23
N GLU A 66 -6.11 3.92 -1.49
CA GLU A 66 -5.01 4.87 -1.60
C GLU A 66 -4.39 4.85 -3.00
N LEU A 67 -4.04 3.66 -3.51
CA LEU A 67 -3.49 3.50 -4.87
C LEU A 67 -4.46 4.00 -5.95
N HIS A 68 -5.77 3.86 -5.73
CA HIS A 68 -6.79 4.42 -6.61
C HIS A 68 -6.83 5.94 -6.55
N ALA A 69 -6.80 6.52 -5.35
CA ALA A 69 -6.79 7.97 -5.14
C ALA A 69 -5.55 8.62 -5.75
N ASP A 70 -4.40 7.94 -5.67
CA ASP A 70 -3.13 8.38 -6.26
C ASP A 70 -3.05 8.14 -7.78
N GLY A 71 -4.08 7.55 -8.39
CA GLY A 71 -4.13 7.26 -9.81
C GLY A 71 -3.13 6.18 -10.26
N LEU A 72 -2.61 5.37 -9.34
CA LEU A 72 -1.69 4.26 -9.61
C LEU A 72 -2.41 2.95 -9.92
N ALA A 73 -3.65 2.80 -9.46
CA ALA A 73 -4.52 1.67 -9.76
C ALA A 73 -5.91 2.14 -10.18
N VAL A 74 -6.58 1.36 -11.02
CA VAL A 74 -7.96 1.62 -11.46
C VAL A 74 -8.80 0.38 -11.19
N GLU A 75 -9.98 0.58 -10.62
CA GLU A 75 -10.99 -0.46 -10.44
C GLU A 75 -12.04 -0.36 -11.55
N ALA A 76 -12.32 -1.48 -12.23
CA ALA A 76 -13.41 -1.60 -13.18
C ALA A 76 -14.12 -2.94 -12.99
N GLY A 77 -15.38 -2.89 -12.54
CA GLY A 77 -16.21 -4.09 -12.36
C GLY A 77 -15.64 -5.08 -11.34
N GLY A 78 -15.10 -4.60 -10.20
CA GLY A 78 -14.52 -5.44 -9.15
C GLY A 78 -13.13 -6.00 -9.48
N ARG A 79 -12.48 -5.48 -10.53
CA ARG A 79 -11.14 -5.88 -10.95
C ARG A 79 -10.20 -4.70 -11.01
N TRP A 80 -8.96 -4.92 -10.57
CA TRP A 80 -7.90 -3.94 -10.46
C TRP A 80 -6.89 -4.08 -11.60
N ARG A 81 -6.46 -2.94 -12.13
CA ARG A 81 -5.32 -2.81 -13.05
C ARG A 81 -4.45 -1.65 -12.62
N ARG A 82 -3.14 -1.75 -12.89
CA ARG A 82 -2.20 -0.67 -12.60
C ARG A 82 -2.31 0.37 -13.71
N SER A 83 -2.51 1.61 -13.31
CA SER A 83 -2.51 2.76 -14.20
C SER A 83 -1.08 3.09 -14.64
N ARG A 84 -0.93 3.77 -15.78
CA ARG A 84 0.30 4.53 -16.03
C ARG A 84 0.24 5.70 -15.07
N GLY A 85 0.96 5.64 -13.96
CA GLY A 85 1.07 6.77 -13.03
C GLY A 85 1.31 8.05 -13.84
N VAL A 86 0.59 9.11 -13.47
CA VAL A 86 0.64 10.40 -14.15
C VAL A 86 2.02 11.02 -14.05
#